data_AF-A0A843E9E3-F1
#
_entry.id   AF-A0A843E9E3-F1
#
_cell.length_a   1.000
_cell.length_b   1.000
_cell.length_c   1.000
_cell.angle_alpha   90.00
_cell.angle_beta   90.00
_cell.angle_gamma   90.00
#
_symmetry.space_group_name_H-M   'P 1'
#
loop_
_entity.id
_entity.type
_entity.pdbx_description
1 polymer ?
#
loop_
_entity_poly.entity_id
_entity_poly.type
_entity_poly.pdbx_seq_one_letter_code
_entity_poly.pdbx_strand_id
1 'polypeptide(L)'
;MSKNNSGMFSGTKGHAASIVSSLPSNPMDLLDQGWTDISHPNARKAGHFLLQEKSSGLIIRFDKGNPNKPGYRGVDHYHIYNPNATSAKDQYLDKNGNPVGRNTNESHILPNGGK
;
A
#
# COMPACT_ATOMS: atom_id res chain seq x y z
N MET A 1 23.30 24.62 16.23
CA MET A 1 22.87 23.98 14.97
C MET A 1 22.03 22.75 15.35
N SER A 2 20.70 22.89 15.34
CA SER A 2 19.80 21.77 15.65
C SER A 2 19.64 20.91 14.40
N LYS A 3 20.02 19.63 14.48
CA LYS A 3 19.78 18.65 13.42
C LYS A 3 18.32 18.26 13.47
N ASN A 4 17.51 18.82 12.58
CA ASN A 4 16.13 18.40 12.38
C ASN A 4 16.14 17.01 11.74
N ASN A 5 15.76 15.98 12.51
CA ASN A 5 15.46 14.63 12.02
C ASN A 5 14.11 14.63 11.27
N SER A 6 14.08 15.25 10.08
CA SER A 6 12.89 15.28 9.21
C SER A 6 12.98 14.31 8.03
N GLY A 7 14.02 13.47 7.97
CA GLY A 7 14.51 12.84 6.74
C GLY A 7 13.94 11.45 6.39
N MET A 8 12.64 11.17 6.53
CA MET A 8 12.10 9.90 6.01
C MET A 8 10.79 9.98 5.22
N PHE A 9 10.01 11.07 5.34
CA PHE A 9 8.68 11.15 4.70
C PHE A 9 8.44 12.43 3.88
N SER A 10 9.47 13.24 3.61
CA SER A 10 9.32 14.43 2.75
C SER A 10 9.18 14.02 1.28
N GLY A 11 7.95 13.81 0.82
CA GLY A 11 7.65 13.46 -0.59
C GLY A 11 6.62 12.35 -0.80
N THR A 12 5.98 11.87 0.27
CA THR A 12 5.08 10.70 0.27
C THR A 12 4.00 10.72 -0.81
N LYS A 13 3.43 11.88 -1.14
CA LYS A 13 2.39 11.96 -2.18
C LYS A 13 2.92 11.63 -3.57
N GLY A 14 4.02 12.26 -3.99
CA GLY A 14 4.62 12.02 -5.31
C GLY A 14 5.21 10.62 -5.41
N HIS A 15 5.83 10.14 -4.34
CA HIS A 15 6.37 8.78 -4.26
C HIS A 15 5.26 7.73 -4.31
N ALA A 16 4.20 7.89 -3.52
CA ALA A 16 3.04 6.99 -3.51
C ALA A 16 2.33 6.94 -4.86
N ALA A 17 2.15 8.08 -5.53
CA ALA A 17 1.58 8.11 -6.87
C ALA A 17 2.49 7.40 -7.89
N SER A 18 3.82 7.53 -7.76
CA SER A 18 4.78 6.87 -8.65
C SER A 18 4.70 5.35 -8.54
N ILE A 19 4.73 4.81 -7.32
CA ILE A 19 4.71 3.34 -7.09
C ILE A 19 3.40 2.69 -7.51
N VAL A 20 2.26 3.39 -7.46
CA VAL A 20 0.96 2.84 -7.90
C VAL A 20 1.04 2.28 -9.32
N SER A 21 1.78 2.96 -10.21
CA SER A 21 1.96 2.53 -11.59
C SER A 21 2.87 1.30 -11.75
N SER A 22 3.67 0.98 -10.73
CA SER A 22 4.63 -0.12 -10.73
C SER A 22 4.28 -1.27 -9.78
N LEU A 23 3.11 -1.25 -9.14
CA LEU A 23 2.66 -2.32 -8.26
C LEU A 23 2.39 -3.60 -9.09
N PRO A 24 3.12 -4.70 -8.87
CA PRO A 24 3.00 -5.91 -9.68
C PRO A 24 1.71 -6.68 -9.36
N SER A 25 1.27 -7.55 -10.26
CA SER A 25 0.17 -8.50 -9.97
C SER A 25 0.54 -9.50 -8.89
N ASN A 26 1.80 -9.93 -8.84
CA ASN A 26 2.32 -10.75 -7.76
C ASN A 26 3.04 -9.87 -6.72
N PRO A 27 2.53 -9.73 -5.49
CA PRO A 27 3.14 -8.85 -4.48
C PRO A 27 4.56 -9.27 -4.08
N MET A 28 4.93 -10.53 -4.30
CA MET A 28 6.26 -11.03 -3.95
C MET A 28 7.36 -10.49 -4.87
N ASP A 29 7.02 -10.00 -6.06
CA ASP A 29 7.98 -9.38 -6.99
C ASP A 29 8.54 -8.06 -6.43
N LEU A 30 7.90 -7.49 -5.40
CA LEU A 30 8.40 -6.31 -4.69
C LEU A 30 9.62 -6.63 -3.81
N LEU A 31 9.82 -7.89 -3.41
CA LEU A 31 11.01 -8.27 -2.63
C LEU A 31 12.29 -8.07 -3.44
N ASP A 32 12.24 -8.38 -4.74
CA ASP A 32 13.34 -8.15 -5.67
C ASP A 32 13.60 -6.66 -5.91
N GLN A 33 12.61 -5.80 -5.62
CA GLN A 33 12.71 -4.34 -5.67
C GLN A 33 13.17 -3.73 -4.34
N GLY A 34 13.60 -4.55 -3.37
CA GLY A 34 14.11 -4.09 -2.08
C GLY A 34 13.05 -3.82 -1.02
N TRP A 35 11.83 -4.32 -1.21
CA TRP A 35 10.81 -4.33 -0.16
C TRP A 35 11.05 -5.47 0.82
N THR A 36 10.54 -5.30 2.03
CA THR A 36 10.60 -6.30 3.11
C THR A 36 9.20 -6.81 3.41
N ASP A 37 9.03 -8.13 3.47
CA ASP A 37 7.79 -8.72 3.97
C ASP A 37 7.73 -8.64 5.51
N ILE A 38 6.75 -7.90 6.01
CA ILE A 38 6.47 -7.71 7.43
C ILE A 38 5.11 -8.31 7.82
N SER A 39 4.57 -9.21 6.99
CA SER A 39 3.28 -9.86 7.21
C SER A 39 3.27 -10.71 8.47
N HIS A 40 2.15 -10.67 9.20
CA HIS A 40 1.88 -11.69 10.20
C HIS A 40 1.68 -13.06 9.51
N PRO A 41 2.23 -14.18 10.03
CA PRO A 41 2.15 -15.49 9.36
C PRO A 41 0.74 -15.95 9.01
N ASN A 42 -0.24 -15.69 9.88
CA ASN A 42 -1.64 -16.04 9.62
C ASN A 42 -2.27 -15.17 8.52
N ALA A 43 -1.89 -13.90 8.42
CA ALA A 43 -2.36 -13.01 7.35
C ALA A 43 -1.79 -13.50 6.00
N ARG A 44 -0.51 -13.85 5.98
CA ARG A 44 0.16 -14.40 4.79
C ARG A 44 -0.50 -15.70 4.32
N LYS A 45 -0.82 -16.62 5.23
CA LYS A 45 -1.56 -17.87 4.90
C LYS A 45 -2.94 -17.59 4.31
N ALA A 46 -3.59 -16.50 4.71
CA ALA A 46 -4.88 -16.06 4.18
C ALA A 46 -4.77 -15.28 2.85
N GLY A 47 -3.56 -15.07 2.32
CA GLY A 47 -3.35 -14.30 1.08
C GLY A 47 -3.26 -12.79 1.28
N HIS A 48 -2.97 -12.33 2.50
CA HIS A 48 -2.73 -10.94 2.82
C HIS A 48 -1.24 -10.70 3.06
N PHE A 49 -0.63 -9.80 2.30
CA PHE A 49 0.81 -9.50 2.41
C PHE A 49 0.98 -8.04 2.83
N LEU A 50 1.71 -7.80 3.92
CA LEU A 50 2.11 -6.48 4.39
C LEU A 50 3.59 -6.30 4.05
N LEU A 51 3.89 -5.32 3.20
CA LEU A 51 5.22 -5.08 2.66
C LEU A 51 5.66 -3.66 3.00
N GLN A 52 6.92 -3.51 3.39
CA GLN A 52 7.53 -2.22 3.69
C GLN A 52 8.67 -1.92 2.72
N GLU A 53 8.64 -0.75 2.10
CA GLU A 53 9.72 -0.26 1.26
C GLU A 53 10.90 0.18 2.14
N LYS A 54 12.10 -0.35 1.88
CA LYS A 54 13.27 -0.05 2.71
C LYS A 54 13.75 1.39 2.60
N SER A 55 13.58 2.04 1.45
CA SER A 55 14.08 3.38 1.16
C SER A 55 13.28 4.49 1.87
N SER A 56 11.95 4.39 1.84
CA SER A 56 11.05 5.42 2.38
C SER A 56 10.35 5.00 3.68
N GLY A 57 10.35 3.71 4.01
CA GLY A 57 9.55 3.15 5.11
C GLY A 57 8.06 3.03 4.79
N LEU A 58 7.63 3.31 3.55
CA LEU A 58 6.24 3.20 3.13
C LEU A 58 5.73 1.76 3.28
N ILE A 59 4.50 1.62 3.78
CA ILE A 59 3.86 0.32 3.99
C ILE A 59 2.71 0.17 3.01
N ILE A 60 2.66 -0.98 2.35
CA ILE A 60 1.54 -1.40 1.52
C ILE A 60 1.00 -2.73 2.01
N ARG A 61 -0.27 -2.99 1.72
CA ARG A 61 -0.89 -4.28 1.91
C ARG A 61 -1.48 -4.78 0.59
N PHE A 62 -1.17 -6.01 0.22
CA PHE A 62 -1.86 -6.74 -0.83
C PHE A 62 -2.93 -7.64 -0.21
N ASP A 63 -4.12 -7.61 -0.79
CA ASP A 63 -5.23 -8.50 -0.46
C ASP A 63 -5.60 -9.34 -1.69
N LYS A 64 -5.42 -10.66 -1.55
CA LYS A 64 -5.88 -11.61 -2.56
C LYS A 64 -7.40 -11.59 -2.66
N GLY A 65 -7.91 -11.45 -3.88
CA GLY A 65 -9.33 -11.50 -4.20
C GLY A 65 -9.91 -12.91 -4.00
N ASN A 66 -11.16 -12.95 -3.59
CA ASN A 66 -11.98 -14.15 -3.59
C ASN A 66 -13.03 -14.04 -4.70
N PRO A 67 -12.90 -14.76 -5.83
CA PRO A 67 -13.79 -14.64 -6.98
C PRO A 67 -15.29 -14.80 -6.69
N ASN A 68 -15.64 -15.41 -5.55
CA ASN A 68 -17.03 -15.57 -5.11
C ASN A 68 -17.57 -14.35 -4.33
N LYS A 69 -16.82 -13.26 -4.21
CA LYS A 69 -17.21 -12.04 -3.51
C LYS A 69 -17.37 -10.88 -4.50
N PRO A 70 -18.36 -10.00 -4.29
CA PRO A 70 -18.56 -8.84 -5.16
C PRO A 70 -17.54 -7.73 -4.87
N GLY A 71 -17.37 -6.82 -5.84
CA GLY A 71 -16.54 -5.63 -5.73
C GLY A 71 -15.04 -5.94 -5.58
N TYR A 72 -14.30 -5.06 -4.90
CA TYR A 72 -12.86 -5.25 -4.67
C TYR A 72 -12.51 -6.50 -3.87
N ARG A 73 -13.45 -7.06 -3.09
CA ARG A 73 -13.24 -8.35 -2.41
C ARG A 73 -13.12 -9.52 -3.41
N GLY A 74 -13.58 -9.32 -4.65
CA GLY A 74 -13.53 -10.29 -5.74
C GLY A 74 -12.20 -10.35 -6.47
N VAL A 75 -11.38 -9.31 -6.35
CA VAL A 75 -10.18 -9.10 -7.17
C VAL A 75 -8.97 -8.80 -6.31
N ASP A 76 -7.79 -9.14 -6.80
CA ASP A 76 -6.53 -8.78 -6.17
C ASP A 76 -6.38 -7.26 -6.17
N HIS A 77 -6.01 -6.69 -5.03
CA HIS A 77 -5.82 -5.25 -4.89
C HIS A 77 -4.82 -4.93 -3.78
N TYR A 78 -4.31 -3.70 -3.82
CA TYR A 78 -3.43 -3.12 -2.84
C TYR A 78 -4.13 -2.03 -2.03
N HIS A 79 -3.59 -1.79 -0.84
CA HIS A 79 -3.80 -0.60 -0.04
C HIS A 79 -2.44 0.02 0.27
N ILE A 80 -2.29 1.33 0.12
CA ILE A 80 -1.10 2.07 0.55
C ILE A 80 -1.44 2.76 1.86
N TYR A 81 -0.70 2.51 2.93
CA TYR A 81 -0.94 3.19 4.21
C TYR A 81 -0.50 4.65 4.14
N ASN A 82 -1.34 5.55 4.66
CA ASN A 82 -0.95 6.93 4.87
C ASN A 82 -0.04 7.00 6.11
N PRO A 83 1.25 7.36 5.97
CA PRO A 83 2.17 7.44 7.12
C PRO A 83 1.79 8.55 8.11
N ASN A 84 0.98 9.51 7.68
CA ASN A 84 0.47 10.60 8.50
C ASN A 84 -0.97 10.35 8.98
N ALA A 85 -1.49 9.12 8.86
CA ALA A 85 -2.85 8.80 9.28
C ALA A 85 -3.04 9.06 10.78
N THR A 86 -4.08 9.79 11.12
CA THR A 86 -4.47 10.05 12.51
C THR A 86 -5.74 9.29 12.91
N SER A 87 -6.47 8.73 11.92
CA SER A 87 -7.74 8.06 12.13
C SER A 87 -8.06 7.06 11.00
N ALA A 88 -9.24 6.44 11.09
CA ALA A 88 -9.77 5.61 10.00
C ALA A 88 -10.21 6.43 8.77
N LYS A 89 -10.40 7.75 8.90
CA LYS A 89 -10.89 8.62 7.81
C LYS A 89 -9.79 9.01 6.82
N ASP A 90 -8.54 8.76 7.18
CA ASP A 90 -7.33 9.12 6.44
C ASP A 90 -6.30 7.97 6.46
N GLN A 91 -6.77 6.73 6.66
CA GLN A 91 -5.91 5.56 6.88
C GLN A 91 -5.05 5.19 5.67
N TYR A 92 -5.54 5.42 4.46
CA TYR A 92 -4.89 5.00 3.22
C TYR A 92 -4.58 6.17 2.29
N LEU A 93 -3.75 5.92 1.29
CA LEU A 93 -3.54 6.80 0.16
C LEU A 93 -4.26 6.24 -1.07
N ASP A 94 -4.91 7.12 -1.84
CA ASP A 94 -5.45 6.79 -3.16
C ASP A 94 -4.33 6.67 -4.22
N LYS A 95 -4.72 6.36 -5.46
CA LYS A 95 -3.81 6.26 -6.61
C LYS A 95 -2.98 7.54 -6.90
N ASN A 96 -3.42 8.69 -6.40
CA ASN A 96 -2.75 9.99 -6.56
C ASN A 96 -1.97 10.39 -5.30
N GLY A 97 -1.89 9.53 -4.29
CA GLY A 97 -1.26 9.80 -3.01
C GLY A 97 -2.06 10.73 -2.09
N ASN A 98 -3.38 10.90 -2.31
CA ASN A 98 -4.23 11.66 -1.40
C ASN A 98 -4.73 10.78 -0.24
N PRO A 99 -4.79 11.30 1.00
CA PRO A 99 -5.41 10.57 2.10
C PRO A 99 -6.88 10.25 1.84
N VAL A 100 -7.26 9.00 2.08
CA VAL A 100 -8.63 8.51 1.97
C VAL A 100 -8.98 7.60 3.14
N GLY A 101 -10.27 7.51 3.41
CA GLY A 101 -10.79 6.69 4.49
C GLY A 101 -10.67 5.21 4.22
N ARG A 102 -10.67 4.44 5.29
CA ARG A 102 -10.93 3.00 5.23
C ARG A 102 -12.32 2.75 4.64
N ASN A 103 -12.43 1.69 3.82
CA ASN A 103 -13.67 1.26 3.16
C ASN A 103 -14.18 2.22 2.07
N THR A 104 -13.36 3.14 1.58
CA THR A 104 -13.68 3.90 0.36
C THR A 104 -13.19 3.15 -0.87
N ASN A 105 -13.82 3.37 -2.02
CA ASN A 105 -13.41 2.73 -3.27
C ASN A 105 -11.98 3.12 -3.66
N GLU A 106 -11.65 4.39 -3.45
CA GLU A 106 -10.36 5.03 -3.76
C GLU A 106 -9.19 4.43 -2.99
N SER A 107 -9.47 3.79 -1.85
CA SER A 107 -8.42 3.11 -1.06
C SER A 107 -7.93 1.80 -1.70
N HIS A 108 -8.66 1.24 -2.68
CA HIS A 108 -8.30 0.00 -3.36
C HIS A 108 -7.55 0.34 -4.65
N ILE A 109 -6.31 -0.13 -4.75
CA ILE A 109 -5.43 0.10 -5.89
C ILE A 109 -5.25 -1.21 -6.63
N LEU A 110 -5.70 -1.27 -7.88
CA LEU A 110 -5.52 -2.46 -8.70
C LEU A 110 -4.04 -2.61 -9.11
N PRO A 111 -3.52 -3.85 -9.21
CA PRO A 111 -2.19 -4.08 -9.76
C PRO A 111 -2.00 -3.46 -11.15
N ASN A 112 -0.76 -3.10 -11.47
CA ASN A 112 -0.34 -2.44 -12.71
C ASN A 112 -1.09 -1.12 -12.99
N GLY A 113 -1.55 -0.43 -11.94
CA GLY A 113 -2.33 0.79 -12.06
C GLY A 113 -3.68 0.61 -12.75
N GLY A 114 -4.27 -0.59 -12.66
CA GLY A 114 -5.55 -0.93 -13.27
C GLY A 114 -6.59 0.17 -13.06
N LYS A 115 -7.18 0.65 -14.15
CA LYS A 115 -8.15 1.75 -14.17
C LYS A 115 -9.50 1.36 -13.60
#